data_AF-A0A9K3LK76-F1
#
_entry.id   AF-A0A9K3LK76-F1
#
_cell.length_a   1.000
_cell.length_b   1.000
_cell.length_c   1.000
_cell.angle_alpha   90.00
_cell.angle_beta   90.00
_cell.angle_gamma   90.00
#
_symmetry.space_group_name_H-M   'P 1'
#
loop_
_entity.id
_entity.type
_entity.pdbx_description
1 polymer ?
#
loop_
_entity_poly.entity_id
_entity_poly.type
_entity_poly.pdbx_seq_one_letter_code
_entity_poly.pdbx_strand_id
1 'polypeptide(L)'
;MVSSFRKDTSCASAFLGALILVINLHASYPFIRHSQPPPMMRTSQQTTTTTRYSTTTSSIQWCESNVEITDICQMYPDTIWRRLTSSVPRREFALQNISCMFYALPLLLRNSTVDNNNVLSDPPVSVPRSLVLLIGASSSGKSALLKVIQGQELPNSGTVQFSTTIPSSSNTSTTTIVAKPIMLDDRSPLSRQNEAVHRELRTVLRNVVAEYSTVEMDSTDWISFEDAILGEMLSCFGLSPEKKLSSLTPSEDYRFRLAKASLESTLHYVDSRMFCIDGKLLHLPGPILLLDEWLDKETSQVASKVVPALHNIVHNFGGIVLSATHKPELYEHTTPLSKIMLSSGKILNMDLPNYQ
;
A
#
# COMPACT_ATOMS: atom_id res chain seq x y z
N MET A 1 -39.59 43.94 -18.39
CA MET A 1 -38.12 44.08 -18.38
C MET A 1 -37.53 42.73 -17.97
N VAL A 2 -37.09 41.82 -18.84
CA VAL A 2 -36.88 41.85 -20.31
C VAL A 2 -35.74 42.76 -20.78
N SER A 3 -34.51 42.25 -20.68
CA SER A 3 -33.38 42.39 -21.61
C SER A 3 -32.34 41.32 -21.19
N SER A 4 -31.92 40.31 -21.95
CA SER A 4 -31.59 40.16 -23.38
C SER A 4 -30.26 40.80 -23.78
N PHE A 5 -29.18 40.00 -23.72
CA PHE A 5 -27.98 40.18 -24.54
C PHE A 5 -27.38 38.82 -24.97
N ARG A 6 -27.75 38.38 -26.18
CA ARG A 6 -26.83 37.74 -27.16
C ARG A 6 -25.99 38.88 -27.78
N LYS A 7 -24.81 38.74 -28.37
CA LYS A 7 -23.96 37.63 -28.89
C LYS A 7 -22.49 38.20 -28.91
N ASP A 8 -21.41 37.61 -29.43
CA ASP A 8 -21.20 36.47 -30.35
C ASP A 8 -19.79 35.82 -30.24
N THR A 9 -19.60 34.83 -31.11
CA THR A 9 -18.43 34.22 -31.81
C THR A 9 -17.15 35.07 -32.06
N SER A 10 -15.99 34.53 -32.51
CA SER A 10 -15.56 33.16 -32.90
C SER A 10 -14.02 33.01 -32.91
N CYS A 11 -13.50 31.82 -32.56
CA CYS A 11 -12.48 31.00 -33.28
C CYS A 11 -12.19 29.75 -32.41
N ALA A 12 -12.30 28.49 -32.83
CA ALA A 12 -11.80 27.76 -34.01
C ALA A 12 -10.29 27.44 -33.92
N SER A 13 -9.81 26.20 -34.16
CA SER A 13 -10.51 24.91 -34.45
C SER A 13 -9.51 23.71 -34.49
N ALA A 14 -10.06 22.50 -34.62
CA ALA A 14 -9.38 21.22 -34.99
C ALA A 14 -8.61 20.50 -33.84
N PHE A 15 -8.43 19.17 -33.86
CA PHE A 15 -8.72 18.17 -34.90
C PHE A 15 -9.69 17.06 -34.44
N LEU A 16 -10.34 16.39 -35.41
CA LEU A 16 -11.22 15.24 -35.21
C LEU A 16 -11.21 14.33 -36.46
N GLY A 17 -11.06 13.01 -36.32
CA GLY A 17 -11.12 12.06 -37.45
C GLY A 17 -10.63 10.65 -37.14
N ALA A 18 -11.19 9.64 -37.85
CA ALA A 18 -10.96 8.18 -37.75
C ALA A 18 -11.28 7.56 -36.37
N LEU A 19 -12.23 6.62 -36.16
CA LEU A 19 -13.06 5.75 -37.01
C LEU A 19 -12.31 4.61 -37.76
N ILE A 20 -12.98 3.44 -37.87
CA ILE A 20 -12.56 2.18 -38.54
C ILE A 20 -11.63 1.32 -37.64
N LEU A 21 -11.81 0.00 -37.44
CA LEU A 21 -12.73 -1.02 -38.01
C LEU A 21 -13.24 -2.00 -36.93
N VAL A 22 -14.46 -2.55 -37.09
CA VAL A 22 -14.89 -3.76 -36.37
C VAL A 22 -14.88 -4.94 -37.34
N ILE A 23 -14.09 -5.98 -37.04
CA ILE A 23 -14.12 -7.24 -37.81
C ILE A 23 -14.92 -8.28 -37.03
N ASN A 24 -15.97 -8.78 -37.67
CA ASN A 24 -16.79 -9.89 -37.23
C ASN A 24 -16.45 -11.09 -38.12
N LEU A 25 -16.03 -12.22 -37.54
CA LEU A 25 -15.66 -13.43 -38.31
C LEU A 25 -16.51 -14.63 -37.89
N HIS A 26 -17.58 -14.85 -38.65
CA HIS A 26 -18.26 -16.14 -38.71
C HIS A 26 -17.42 -17.14 -39.52
N ALA A 27 -17.27 -18.36 -39.00
CA ALA A 27 -16.69 -19.48 -39.73
C ALA A 27 -17.52 -20.75 -39.49
N SER A 28 -18.47 -21.03 -40.39
CA SER A 28 -19.32 -22.22 -40.38
C SER A 28 -18.69 -23.33 -41.20
N TYR A 29 -18.54 -24.55 -40.65
CA TYR A 29 -18.30 -25.80 -41.42
C TYR A 29 -18.75 -27.04 -40.60
N PRO A 30 -18.90 -28.24 -41.18
CA PRO A 30 -20.22 -28.87 -41.15
C PRO A 30 -20.33 -30.20 -40.39
N PHE A 31 -21.58 -30.67 -40.31
CA PHE A 31 -22.07 -31.84 -39.60
C PHE A 31 -21.93 -33.15 -40.41
N ILE A 32 -21.26 -34.16 -39.86
CA ILE A 32 -21.29 -35.57 -40.33
C ILE A 32 -21.44 -36.49 -39.10
N ARG A 33 -22.13 -37.64 -39.24
CA ARG A 33 -22.52 -38.55 -38.15
C ARG A 33 -21.83 -39.93 -38.19
N HIS A 34 -21.63 -40.47 -36.99
CA HIS A 34 -21.55 -41.90 -36.59
C HIS A 34 -20.62 -42.89 -37.31
N SER A 35 -19.78 -43.58 -36.52
CA SER A 35 -19.88 -45.06 -36.38
C SER A 35 -19.00 -45.66 -35.24
N GLN A 36 -19.66 -46.32 -34.27
CA GLN A 36 -19.24 -47.49 -33.43
C GLN A 36 -17.95 -47.47 -32.53
N PRO A 37 -17.93 -48.21 -31.39
CA PRO A 37 -16.81 -48.40 -30.43
C PRO A 37 -16.11 -49.78 -30.62
N PRO A 38 -15.24 -50.34 -29.70
CA PRO A 38 -14.70 -49.89 -28.41
C PRO A 38 -13.14 -49.70 -28.47
N PRO A 39 -12.18 -50.32 -27.71
CA PRO A 39 -12.17 -51.39 -26.69
C PRO A 39 -11.96 -50.88 -25.22
N MET A 40 -11.26 -51.64 -24.36
CA MET A 40 -10.87 -51.29 -22.97
C MET A 40 -9.44 -51.74 -22.63
N MET A 41 -8.86 -51.14 -21.56
CA MET A 41 -7.60 -51.50 -20.85
C MET A 41 -6.29 -51.44 -21.66
N ARG A 42 -5.25 -50.71 -21.21
CA ARG A 42 -4.52 -50.97 -19.95
C ARG A 42 -3.89 -49.71 -19.33
N THR A 43 -3.44 -49.87 -18.08
CA THR A 43 -2.70 -48.89 -17.27
C THR A 43 -1.41 -48.40 -17.92
N SER A 44 -1.22 -47.08 -17.96
CA SER A 44 0.08 -46.41 -18.07
C SER A 44 0.35 -45.61 -16.78
N GLN A 45 1.62 -45.39 -16.46
CA GLN A 45 2.05 -44.78 -15.20
C GLN A 45 1.90 -43.26 -15.24
N GLN A 46 1.45 -42.65 -14.13
CA GLN A 46 1.47 -41.20 -13.97
C GLN A 46 2.90 -40.72 -13.73
N THR A 47 3.64 -40.46 -14.80
CA THR A 47 4.84 -39.61 -14.74
C THR A 47 4.40 -38.17 -14.42
N THR A 48 4.66 -37.72 -13.20
CA THR A 48 4.41 -36.35 -12.77
C THR A 48 5.37 -35.40 -13.50
N THR A 49 4.94 -34.87 -14.65
CA THR A 49 5.64 -33.82 -15.39
C THR A 49 5.74 -32.55 -14.56
N THR A 50 6.79 -32.48 -13.74
CA THR A 50 7.18 -31.27 -13.03
C THR A 50 7.79 -30.31 -14.05
N THR A 51 6.93 -29.52 -14.69
CA THR A 51 7.35 -28.53 -15.70
C THR A 51 8.13 -27.40 -15.03
N ARG A 52 9.42 -27.64 -14.81
CA ARG A 52 10.38 -26.59 -14.42
C ARG A 52 10.60 -25.67 -15.62
N TYR A 53 9.79 -24.62 -15.70
CA TYR A 53 10.07 -23.48 -16.57
C TYR A 53 11.39 -22.84 -16.12
N SER A 54 12.45 -23.03 -16.90
CA SER A 54 13.73 -22.35 -16.70
C SER A 54 13.69 -20.98 -17.38
N THR A 55 12.78 -20.12 -16.94
CA THR A 55 12.77 -18.70 -17.30
C THR A 55 13.84 -17.95 -16.49
N THR A 56 14.44 -16.93 -17.10
CA THR A 56 15.30 -15.97 -16.40
C THR A 56 14.43 -15.11 -15.50
N THR A 57 14.27 -15.52 -14.25
CA THR A 57 13.44 -14.84 -13.26
C THR A 57 14.06 -13.51 -12.87
N SER A 58 13.31 -12.42 -13.08
CA SER A 58 13.65 -11.10 -12.56
C SER A 58 13.61 -11.15 -11.03
N SER A 59 14.69 -10.73 -10.37
CA SER A 59 14.74 -10.63 -8.92
C SER A 59 14.14 -9.31 -8.46
N ILE A 60 13.38 -9.35 -7.37
CA ILE A 60 12.84 -8.17 -6.70
C ILE A 60 13.77 -7.81 -5.56
N GLN A 61 14.17 -6.54 -5.49
CA GLN A 61 14.75 -5.93 -4.31
C GLN A 61 13.76 -4.92 -3.74
N TRP A 62 13.21 -5.27 -2.58
CA TRP A 62 12.45 -4.34 -1.76
C TRP A 62 13.39 -3.28 -1.18
N CYS A 63 13.03 -2.01 -1.39
CA CYS A 63 13.77 -0.84 -0.94
C CYS A 63 13.02 -0.15 0.21
N GLU A 64 13.75 0.33 1.19
CA GLU A 64 13.17 0.76 2.46
C GLU A 64 12.53 2.14 2.34
N SER A 65 11.23 2.21 2.62
CA SER A 65 10.49 3.48 2.66
C SER A 65 10.51 4.08 4.06
N ASN A 66 10.57 5.41 4.11
CA ASN A 66 10.66 6.23 5.30
C ASN A 66 9.55 7.30 5.28
N VAL A 67 9.07 7.69 6.45
CA VAL A 67 8.12 8.80 6.62
C VAL A 67 8.67 9.77 7.66
N GLU A 68 8.88 11.02 7.25
CA GLU A 68 9.20 12.13 8.15
C GLU A 68 7.94 12.97 8.38
N ILE A 69 7.65 13.27 9.64
CA ILE A 69 6.57 14.14 10.08
C ILE A 69 7.21 15.25 10.93
N THR A 70 7.02 16.51 10.54
CA THR A 70 7.71 17.63 11.17
C THR A 70 6.73 18.77 11.46
N ASP A 71 6.56 19.08 12.74
CA ASP A 71 5.77 20.16 13.34
C ASP A 71 4.30 20.24 12.88
N ILE A 72 3.70 19.07 12.65
CA ILE A 72 2.31 18.95 12.20
C ILE A 72 1.35 19.50 13.27
N CYS A 73 0.59 20.52 12.87
CA CYS A 73 -0.59 20.99 13.59
C CYS A 73 -1.81 20.89 12.68
N GLN A 74 -2.92 20.41 13.24
CA GLN A 74 -4.21 20.33 12.57
C GLN A 74 -5.29 20.88 13.49
N MET A 75 -6.06 21.84 12.99
CA MET A 75 -7.16 22.52 13.64
C MET A 75 -8.41 22.38 12.75
N TYR A 76 -9.54 22.13 13.38
CA TYR A 76 -10.83 22.22 12.69
C TYR A 76 -11.56 23.46 13.20
N PRO A 77 -12.25 24.23 12.33
CA PRO A 77 -12.95 25.45 12.75
C PRO A 77 -14.04 25.12 13.79
N ASP A 78 -14.18 25.98 14.80
CA ASP A 78 -15.18 25.84 15.87
C ASP A 78 -16.52 26.47 15.48
N THR A 79 -17.19 25.85 14.49
CA THR A 79 -18.48 26.34 13.97
C THR A 79 -19.64 26.00 14.92
N ILE A 80 -20.70 26.82 14.91
CA ILE A 80 -21.90 26.58 15.73
C ILE A 80 -22.50 25.19 15.47
N TRP A 81 -22.49 24.73 14.21
CA TRP A 81 -22.90 23.36 13.87
C TRP A 81 -22.03 22.32 14.55
N ARG A 82 -20.69 22.43 14.47
CA ARG A 82 -19.77 21.50 15.13
C ARG A 82 -19.92 21.51 16.66
N ARG A 83 -20.20 22.66 17.27
CA ARG A 83 -20.51 22.78 18.72
C ARG A 83 -21.78 22.05 19.15
N LEU A 84 -22.68 21.74 18.21
CA LEU A 84 -23.96 21.06 18.43
C LEU A 84 -23.94 19.58 17.99
N THR A 85 -23.14 19.20 17.00
CA THR A 85 -23.15 17.85 16.38
C THR A 85 -21.90 17.01 16.60
N SER A 86 -20.79 17.58 17.07
CA SER A 86 -19.54 16.84 17.22
C SER A 86 -19.46 16.07 18.54
N SER A 87 -19.20 14.77 18.45
CA SER A 87 -18.81 13.90 19.57
C SER A 87 -17.36 14.13 20.03
N VAL A 88 -16.56 14.89 19.27
CA VAL A 88 -15.17 15.20 19.59
C VAL A 88 -15.14 16.27 20.70
N PRO A 89 -14.42 16.07 21.82
CA PRO A 89 -14.32 17.07 22.88
C PRO A 89 -13.73 18.37 22.34
N ARG A 90 -14.24 19.51 22.82
CA ARG A 90 -13.84 20.85 22.36
C ARG A 90 -12.35 21.07 22.60
N ARG A 91 -11.57 20.98 21.52
CA ARG A 91 -10.16 21.34 21.44
C ARG A 91 -9.95 22.16 20.17
N GLU A 92 -9.11 23.19 20.30
CA GLU A 92 -8.69 24.05 19.19
C GLU A 92 -7.86 23.25 18.18
N PHE A 93 -7.02 22.34 18.69
CA PHE A 93 -6.17 21.45 17.94
C PHE A 93 -6.69 20.00 17.99
N ALA A 94 -6.72 19.35 16.82
CA ALA A 94 -6.83 17.91 16.66
C ALA A 94 -5.46 17.22 16.65
N LEU A 95 -4.43 17.92 16.13
CA LEU A 95 -3.00 17.60 16.23
C LEU A 95 -2.24 18.89 16.59
N GLN A 96 -1.23 18.81 17.44
CA GLN A 96 -0.39 19.94 17.82
C GLN A 96 1.07 19.48 18.02
N ASN A 97 1.99 20.07 17.25
CA ASN A 97 3.44 19.83 17.30
C ASN A 97 3.78 18.33 17.22
N ILE A 98 3.20 17.61 16.26
CA ILE A 98 3.54 16.21 16.00
C ILE A 98 4.80 16.16 15.13
N SER A 99 5.89 15.67 15.71
CA SER A 99 7.21 15.57 15.06
C SER A 99 7.85 14.18 15.32
N CYS A 100 7.95 13.34 14.29
CA CYS A 100 8.53 12.00 14.37
C CYS A 100 9.00 11.47 13.00
N MET A 101 9.98 10.56 13.02
CA MET A 101 10.55 9.93 11.82
C MET A 101 10.42 8.40 11.91
N PHE A 102 9.85 7.77 10.89
CA PHE A 102 9.76 6.32 10.75
C PHE A 102 10.79 5.85 9.73
N TYR A 103 11.80 5.09 10.17
CA TYR A 103 12.91 4.68 9.30
C TYR A 103 13.62 3.39 9.75
N ALA A 104 14.49 2.90 8.87
CA ALA A 104 15.36 1.76 9.13
C ALA A 104 16.62 2.14 9.93
N LEU A 105 16.78 1.57 11.12
CA LEU A 105 18.05 1.67 11.86
C LEU A 105 19.14 0.81 11.20
N PRO A 106 20.44 1.17 11.33
CA PRO A 106 20.96 2.28 12.14
C PRO A 106 21.76 3.28 11.30
N LEU A 107 21.12 4.38 10.88
CA LEU A 107 21.90 5.60 10.68
C LEU A 107 22.44 6.03 12.05
N LEU A 108 23.77 6.11 12.14
CA LEU A 108 24.53 6.47 13.34
C LEU A 108 23.95 7.70 14.03
N LEU A 109 24.04 7.72 15.37
CA LEU A 109 23.78 8.88 16.21
C LEU A 109 24.31 10.15 15.52
N ARG A 110 23.41 10.96 14.97
CA ARG A 110 23.75 12.24 14.36
C ARG A 110 24.05 13.19 15.50
N ASN A 111 25.27 13.11 16.03
CA ASN A 111 25.78 13.93 17.13
C ASN A 111 25.51 15.39 16.82
N SER A 112 24.46 15.94 17.43
CA SER A 112 24.11 17.35 17.35
C SER A 112 25.13 18.12 18.15
N THR A 113 26.21 18.53 17.48
CA THR A 113 27.09 19.58 17.98
C THR A 113 26.24 20.82 18.21
N VAL A 114 26.02 21.16 19.48
CA VAL A 114 25.08 22.20 19.89
C VAL A 114 25.68 23.59 19.59
N ASP A 115 25.37 24.12 18.42
CA ASP A 115 25.61 25.53 18.10
C ASP A 115 24.64 26.41 18.91
N ASN A 116 25.15 26.92 20.04
CA ASN A 116 24.43 27.49 21.19
C ASN A 116 23.62 28.79 20.97
N ASN A 117 23.17 29.10 19.74
CA ASN A 117 22.60 30.42 19.41
C ASN A 117 21.34 30.41 18.53
N ASN A 118 20.56 29.32 18.53
CA ASN A 118 19.21 29.35 17.95
C ASN A 118 18.19 28.59 18.80
N VAL A 119 16.95 29.09 18.87
CA VAL A 119 15.84 28.41 19.55
C VAL A 119 15.31 27.32 18.62
N LEU A 120 16.04 26.20 18.57
CA LEU A 120 15.67 25.05 17.77
C LEU A 120 14.45 24.35 18.39
N SER A 121 13.53 23.90 17.53
CA SER A 121 12.57 22.86 17.89
C SER A 121 13.32 21.57 18.25
N ASP A 122 12.79 20.81 19.21
CA ASP A 122 13.33 19.50 19.55
C ASP A 122 13.37 18.60 18.30
N PRO A 123 14.46 17.85 18.05
CA PRO A 123 14.57 17.04 16.84
C PRO A 123 13.47 15.98 16.80
N PRO A 124 12.87 15.70 15.62
CA PRO A 124 11.76 14.76 15.48
C PRO A 124 12.16 13.36 15.98
N VAL A 125 11.29 12.74 16.77
CA VAL A 125 11.64 11.49 17.48
C VAL A 125 11.72 10.32 16.50
N SER A 126 12.85 9.63 16.52
CA SER A 126 13.12 8.42 15.73
C SER A 126 12.33 7.21 16.22
N VAL A 127 11.54 6.62 15.32
CA VAL A 127 10.78 5.38 15.54
C VAL A 127 11.40 4.27 14.68
N PRO A 128 11.89 3.16 15.27
CA PRO A 128 12.61 2.13 14.54
C PRO A 128 11.68 1.20 13.78
N ARG A 129 12.23 0.56 12.74
CA ARG A 129 11.59 -0.40 11.82
C ARG A 129 10.83 -1.55 12.49
N SER A 130 9.59 -1.29 12.87
CA SER A 130 8.69 -2.17 13.61
C SER A 130 7.24 -1.88 13.21
N LEU A 131 6.31 -2.76 13.56
CA LEU A 131 4.88 -2.44 13.45
C LEU A 131 4.54 -1.38 14.50
N VAL A 132 4.03 -0.23 14.07
CA VAL A 132 3.76 0.92 14.95
C VAL A 132 2.29 0.96 15.32
N LEU A 133 1.99 0.92 16.62
CA LEU A 133 0.65 1.08 17.17
C LEU A 133 0.45 2.53 17.64
N LEU A 134 -0.52 3.24 17.04
CA LEU A 134 -1.01 4.50 17.61
C LEU A 134 -2.07 4.15 18.65
N ILE A 135 -1.78 4.44 19.92
CA ILE A 135 -2.67 4.11 21.05
C ILE A 135 -3.14 5.38 21.76
N GLY A 136 -4.28 5.30 22.45
CA GLY A 136 -4.83 6.40 23.23
C GLY A 136 -6.36 6.49 23.17
N ALA A 137 -6.91 7.32 24.05
CA ALA A 137 -8.35 7.52 24.21
C ALA A 137 -9.06 7.95 22.91
N SER A 138 -10.38 7.83 22.87
CA SER A 138 -11.18 8.27 21.73
C SER A 138 -10.98 9.77 21.53
N SER A 139 -10.89 10.19 20.27
CA SER A 139 -10.51 11.57 19.91
C SER A 139 -9.14 12.03 20.46
N SER A 140 -8.16 11.15 20.69
CA SER A 140 -6.79 11.56 21.07
C SER A 140 -5.97 12.15 19.92
N GLY A 141 -6.38 11.95 18.67
CA GLY A 141 -5.70 12.41 17.46
C GLY A 141 -5.41 11.31 16.42
N LYS A 142 -5.50 10.02 16.80
CA LYS A 142 -5.09 8.86 15.97
C LYS A 142 -5.48 8.95 14.48
N SER A 143 -6.78 8.93 14.19
CA SER A 143 -7.31 8.94 12.82
C SER A 143 -7.02 10.25 12.07
N ALA A 144 -6.92 11.38 12.78
CA ALA A 144 -6.53 12.64 12.17
C ALA A 144 -5.05 12.62 11.74
N LEU A 145 -4.17 12.00 12.53
CA LEU A 145 -2.77 11.79 12.15
C LEU A 145 -2.66 10.86 10.94
N LEU A 146 -3.39 9.74 10.90
CA LEU A 146 -3.41 8.86 9.73
C LEU A 146 -3.88 9.58 8.47
N LYS A 147 -4.94 10.39 8.53
CA LYS A 147 -5.43 11.17 7.39
C LYS A 147 -4.47 12.25 6.90
N VAL A 148 -3.76 12.91 7.81
CA VAL A 148 -2.72 13.90 7.46
C VAL A 148 -1.53 13.19 6.80
N ILE A 149 -1.11 12.02 7.30
CA ILE A 149 -0.11 11.19 6.63
C ILE A 149 -0.60 10.73 5.26
N GLN A 150 -1.88 10.37 5.10
CA GLN A 150 -2.42 9.98 3.81
C GLN A 150 -2.62 11.15 2.82
N GLY A 151 -2.50 12.40 3.27
CA GLY A 151 -2.88 13.57 2.47
C GLY A 151 -4.39 13.70 2.21
N GLN A 152 -5.25 12.97 2.93
CA GLN A 152 -6.71 13.19 2.92
C GLN A 152 -7.07 14.54 3.57
N GLU A 153 -6.30 14.95 4.57
CA GLU A 153 -6.45 16.23 5.24
C GLU A 153 -5.12 16.98 5.17
N LEU A 154 -5.14 18.21 4.62
CA LEU A 154 -3.98 19.09 4.66
C LEU A 154 -3.82 19.65 6.09
N PRO A 155 -2.60 19.64 6.67
CA PRO A 155 -2.33 20.24 7.96
C PRO A 155 -2.34 21.77 7.86
N ASN A 156 -2.54 22.47 8.98
CA ASN A 156 -2.44 23.93 9.03
C ASN A 156 -1.00 24.43 9.12
N SER A 157 -0.09 23.61 9.67
CA SER A 157 1.36 23.85 9.67
C SER A 157 2.11 22.52 9.74
N GLY A 158 3.41 22.57 9.42
CA GLY A 158 4.26 21.39 9.37
C GLY A 158 4.25 20.70 8.01
N THR A 159 5.03 19.62 7.87
CA THR A 159 5.11 18.81 6.64
C THR A 159 5.10 17.32 6.94
N VAL A 160 4.62 16.53 5.97
CA VAL A 160 4.85 15.09 5.89
C VAL A 160 5.68 14.85 4.63
N GLN A 161 6.79 14.13 4.75
CA GLN A 161 7.66 13.77 3.63
C GLN A 161 7.84 12.26 3.55
N PHE A 162 7.93 11.78 2.31
CA PHE A 162 8.08 10.37 1.97
C PHE A 162 9.35 10.18 1.16
N SER A 163 10.12 9.14 1.48
CA SER A 163 11.29 8.76 0.70
C SER A 163 11.48 7.25 0.69
N THR A 164 12.20 6.74 -0.31
CA THR A 164 12.67 5.35 -0.32
C THR A 164 14.17 5.35 -0.64
N THR A 165 14.94 4.62 0.14
CA THR A 165 16.39 4.48 -0.07
C THR A 165 16.66 3.38 -1.09
N ILE A 166 16.94 3.77 -2.33
CA ILE A 166 17.41 2.85 -3.38
C ILE A 166 18.95 2.82 -3.37
N PRO A 167 19.60 1.64 -3.28
CA PRO A 167 21.06 1.54 -3.39
C PRO A 167 21.53 1.88 -4.81
N SER A 168 22.09 3.08 -5.01
CA SER A 168 22.70 3.43 -6.30
C SER A 168 24.06 2.77 -6.46
N SER A 169 24.27 2.03 -7.55
CA SER A 169 25.56 1.41 -7.90
C SER A 169 26.62 2.41 -8.38
N SER A 170 26.24 3.68 -8.52
CA SER A 170 27.12 4.80 -8.87
C SER A 170 26.99 5.94 -7.86
N ASN A 171 28.05 6.73 -7.72
CA ASN A 171 28.18 7.81 -6.73
C ASN A 171 27.41 9.09 -7.11
N THR A 172 26.33 8.99 -7.90
CA THR A 172 25.69 10.13 -8.55
C THR A 172 24.18 10.08 -8.38
N SER A 173 23.66 10.94 -7.49
CA SER A 173 22.23 11.21 -7.27
C SER A 173 21.36 10.01 -6.86
N THR A 174 21.05 9.90 -5.56
CA THR A 174 20.02 8.98 -5.06
C THR A 174 18.64 9.34 -5.62
N THR A 175 18.12 8.54 -6.54
CA THR A 175 16.76 8.71 -7.09
C THR A 175 15.71 8.25 -6.09
N THR A 176 14.97 9.19 -5.50
CA THR A 176 13.82 8.89 -4.65
C THR A 176 12.67 8.32 -5.48
N ILE A 177 12.16 7.17 -5.07
CA ILE A 177 10.83 6.65 -5.44
C ILE A 177 9.99 6.65 -4.16
N VAL A 178 8.67 6.80 -4.28
CA VAL A 178 7.77 7.00 -3.14
C VAL A 178 6.59 6.02 -3.23
N ALA A 179 6.44 5.18 -2.22
CA ALA A 179 5.21 4.41 -2.02
C ALA A 179 4.06 5.32 -1.55
N LYS A 180 2.85 5.06 -2.04
CA LYS A 180 1.63 5.80 -1.67
C LYS A 180 1.11 5.33 -0.32
N PRO A 181 0.80 6.21 0.65
CA PRO A 181 0.10 5.81 1.86
C PRO A 181 -1.32 5.31 1.54
N ILE A 182 -1.62 4.05 1.86
CA ILE A 182 -2.95 3.46 1.69
C ILE A 182 -3.60 3.30 3.07
N MET A 183 -4.70 4.00 3.30
CA MET A 183 -5.51 3.82 4.51
C MET A 183 -6.53 2.70 4.33
N LEU A 184 -6.69 1.89 5.37
CA LEU A 184 -7.63 0.79 5.48
C LEU A 184 -8.47 0.99 6.75
N ASP A 185 -9.71 1.41 6.54
CA ASP A 185 -10.70 1.81 7.56
C ASP A 185 -11.97 0.94 7.53
N ASP A 186 -12.40 0.49 6.33
CA ASP A 186 -13.61 -0.33 6.14
C ASP A 186 -13.38 -1.68 5.45
N ARG A 187 -14.26 -2.64 5.78
CA ARG A 187 -14.44 -3.92 5.09
C ARG A 187 -15.34 -3.79 3.85
N SER A 188 -15.05 -2.82 2.99
CA SER A 188 -15.79 -2.66 1.73
C SER A 188 -15.81 -3.99 0.96
N PRO A 189 -16.98 -4.47 0.52
CA PRO A 189 -17.15 -5.84 0.04
C PRO A 189 -16.36 -6.05 -1.26
N LEU A 190 -15.68 -7.20 -1.37
CA LEU A 190 -14.96 -7.56 -2.59
C LEU A 190 -15.95 -7.62 -3.76
N SER A 191 -15.67 -6.88 -4.82
CA SER A 191 -16.57 -6.71 -5.98
C SER A 191 -16.64 -7.93 -6.89
N ARG A 192 -15.67 -8.85 -6.79
CA ARG A 192 -15.47 -10.00 -7.69
C ARG A 192 -15.37 -11.33 -6.93
N GLN A 193 -16.30 -11.59 -6.02
CA GLN A 193 -16.25 -12.70 -5.06
C GLN A 193 -16.09 -14.12 -5.68
N ASN A 194 -16.42 -14.31 -6.95
CA ASN A 194 -16.27 -15.60 -7.63
C ASN A 194 -14.86 -15.86 -8.20
N GLU A 195 -14.00 -14.85 -8.24
CA GLU A 195 -12.64 -14.96 -8.79
C GLU A 195 -11.66 -15.68 -7.85
N ALA A 196 -10.58 -16.20 -8.43
CA ALA A 196 -9.46 -16.76 -7.69
C ALA A 196 -8.52 -15.65 -7.21
N VAL A 197 -7.95 -15.80 -6.01
CA VAL A 197 -7.04 -14.82 -5.36
C VAL A 197 -5.96 -14.32 -6.31
N HIS A 198 -5.24 -15.22 -6.98
CA HIS A 198 -4.17 -14.85 -7.91
C HIS A 198 -4.69 -13.99 -9.08
N ARG A 199 -5.87 -14.30 -9.64
CA ARG A 199 -6.43 -13.56 -10.79
C ARG A 199 -6.86 -12.15 -10.41
N GLU A 200 -7.37 -11.95 -9.21
CA GLU A 200 -7.72 -10.60 -8.74
C GLU A 200 -6.49 -9.77 -8.39
N LEU A 201 -5.49 -10.34 -7.68
CA LEU A 201 -4.21 -9.65 -7.47
C LEU A 201 -3.53 -9.28 -8.79
N ARG A 202 -3.55 -10.18 -9.79
CA ARG A 202 -3.06 -9.92 -11.14
C ARG A 202 -3.82 -8.80 -11.85
N THR A 203 -5.13 -8.70 -11.62
CA THR A 203 -5.91 -7.57 -12.17
C THR A 203 -5.61 -6.26 -11.46
N VAL A 204 -5.43 -6.26 -10.13
CA VAL A 204 -4.99 -5.07 -9.37
C VAL A 204 -3.64 -4.59 -9.89
N LEU A 205 -2.65 -5.48 -10.00
CA LEU A 205 -1.32 -5.18 -10.53
C LEU A 205 -1.41 -4.54 -11.94
N ARG A 206 -2.13 -5.18 -12.88
CA ARG A 206 -2.31 -4.63 -14.23
C ARG A 206 -3.00 -3.27 -14.23
N ASN A 207 -4.03 -3.07 -13.42
CA ASN A 207 -4.75 -1.80 -13.36
C ASN A 207 -3.87 -0.68 -12.82
N VAL A 208 -3.19 -0.91 -11.69
CA VAL A 208 -2.31 0.11 -11.06
C VAL A 208 -1.16 0.47 -11.98
N VAL A 209 -0.50 -0.51 -12.62
CA VAL A 209 0.60 -0.22 -13.55
C VAL A 209 0.10 0.41 -14.86
N ALA A 210 -1.10 0.09 -15.34
CA ALA A 210 -1.70 0.79 -16.48
C ALA A 210 -2.14 2.24 -16.16
N GLU A 211 -2.40 2.56 -14.89
CA GLU A 211 -2.72 3.91 -14.41
C GLU A 211 -1.46 4.77 -14.17
N TYR A 212 -0.33 4.15 -13.80
CA TYR A 212 0.86 4.86 -13.31
C TYR A 212 2.20 4.53 -13.99
N SER A 213 2.23 3.69 -15.04
CA SER A 213 3.45 3.43 -15.82
C SER A 213 3.71 4.51 -16.87
N THR A 214 4.96 4.98 -16.93
CA THR A 214 5.50 5.73 -18.08
C THR A 214 6.44 4.89 -18.95
N VAL A 215 6.48 3.57 -18.74
CA VAL A 215 7.44 2.64 -19.36
C VAL A 215 6.72 1.70 -20.34
N GLU A 216 7.19 1.66 -21.58
CA GLU A 216 6.90 0.58 -22.52
C GLU A 216 7.81 -0.62 -22.21
N MET A 217 7.23 -1.77 -21.90
CA MET A 217 7.94 -3.04 -21.64
C MET A 217 7.56 -4.08 -22.71
N ASP A 218 8.46 -5.02 -23.03
CA ASP A 218 8.05 -6.19 -23.80
C ASP A 218 7.11 -7.09 -22.98
N SER A 219 6.25 -7.79 -23.70
CA SER A 219 5.41 -8.89 -23.25
C SER A 219 6.15 -9.95 -22.40
N THR A 220 7.40 -10.30 -22.73
CA THR A 220 8.18 -11.32 -22.00
C THR A 220 8.66 -10.80 -20.65
N ASP A 221 9.17 -9.57 -20.61
CA ASP A 221 9.60 -8.90 -19.39
C ASP A 221 8.41 -8.61 -18.48
N TRP A 222 7.28 -8.21 -19.07
CA TRP A 222 6.03 -7.98 -18.34
C TRP A 222 5.53 -9.24 -17.61
N ILE A 223 5.50 -10.39 -18.28
CA ILE A 223 5.09 -11.66 -17.65
C ILE A 223 6.04 -12.01 -16.49
N SER A 224 7.34 -11.81 -16.69
CA SER A 224 8.37 -12.13 -15.68
C SER A 224 8.28 -11.22 -14.44
N PHE A 225 8.06 -9.91 -14.65
CA PHE A 225 7.77 -8.91 -13.62
C PHE A 225 6.49 -9.26 -12.84
N GLU A 226 5.42 -9.57 -13.57
CA GLU A 226 4.10 -9.86 -13.01
C GLU A 226 4.09 -11.13 -12.16
N ASP A 227 4.69 -12.23 -12.65
CA ASP A 227 4.78 -13.49 -11.91
C ASP A 227 5.68 -13.38 -10.67
N ALA A 228 6.78 -12.60 -10.75
CA ALA A 228 7.66 -12.37 -9.60
C ALA A 228 6.96 -11.62 -8.47
N ILE A 229 6.28 -10.50 -8.77
CA ILE A 229 5.58 -9.70 -7.76
C ILE A 229 4.41 -10.50 -7.15
N LEU A 230 3.67 -11.25 -7.96
CA LEU A 230 2.57 -12.06 -7.46
C LEU A 230 3.06 -13.24 -6.61
N GLY A 231 4.20 -13.83 -6.93
CA GLY A 231 4.87 -14.83 -6.09
C GLY A 231 5.24 -14.29 -4.71
N GLU A 232 5.93 -13.15 -4.67
CA GLU A 232 6.28 -12.44 -3.42
C GLU A 232 5.04 -12.12 -2.58
N MET A 233 3.99 -11.56 -3.18
CA MET A 233 2.74 -11.22 -2.49
C MET A 233 2.03 -12.47 -1.93
N LEU A 234 1.84 -13.52 -2.74
CA LEU A 234 1.16 -14.74 -2.29
C LEU A 234 1.92 -15.44 -1.15
N SER A 235 3.26 -15.42 -1.21
CA SER A 235 4.16 -15.94 -0.18
C SER A 235 4.07 -15.13 1.12
N CYS A 236 4.36 -13.82 1.04
CA CYS A 236 4.37 -12.89 2.17
C CYS A 236 3.04 -12.87 2.95
N PHE A 237 1.92 -12.93 2.23
CA PHE A 237 0.57 -12.93 2.82
C PHE A 237 0.00 -14.33 3.11
N GLY A 238 0.73 -15.42 2.82
CA GLY A 238 0.26 -16.78 3.08
C GLY A 238 -1.11 -17.06 2.45
N LEU A 239 -1.21 -16.84 1.14
CA LEU A 239 -2.44 -16.92 0.35
C LEU A 239 -2.35 -18.05 -0.70
N SER A 240 -3.40 -18.87 -0.80
CA SER A 240 -3.48 -19.91 -1.83
C SER A 240 -3.98 -19.33 -3.16
N PRO A 241 -3.23 -19.42 -4.27
CA PRO A 241 -3.53 -18.72 -5.53
C PRO A 241 -4.90 -19.09 -6.13
N GLU A 242 -5.22 -20.39 -6.12
CA GLU A 242 -6.44 -20.96 -6.72
C GLU A 242 -7.69 -20.84 -5.83
N LYS A 243 -7.55 -20.31 -4.60
CA LYS A 243 -8.69 -20.18 -3.68
C LYS A 243 -9.59 -19.04 -4.14
N LYS A 244 -10.91 -19.25 -4.07
CA LYS A 244 -11.89 -18.21 -4.43
C LYS A 244 -12.03 -17.16 -3.34
N LEU A 245 -12.25 -15.91 -3.73
CA LEU A 245 -12.46 -14.80 -2.80
C LEU A 245 -13.67 -15.03 -1.87
N SER A 246 -14.74 -15.63 -2.40
CA SER A 246 -15.95 -16.06 -1.65
C SER A 246 -15.73 -17.20 -0.65
N SER A 247 -14.58 -17.90 -0.66
CA SER A 247 -14.27 -18.98 0.29
C SER A 247 -13.10 -18.67 1.23
N LEU A 248 -12.64 -17.41 1.27
CA LEU A 248 -11.67 -16.94 2.26
C LEU A 248 -12.28 -16.93 3.67
N THR A 249 -11.52 -17.39 4.66
CA THR A 249 -11.81 -17.11 6.07
C THR A 249 -11.57 -15.63 6.37
N PRO A 250 -12.13 -15.07 7.47
CA PRO A 250 -11.91 -13.66 7.82
C PRO A 250 -10.42 -13.26 7.89
N SER A 251 -9.55 -14.15 8.38
CA SER A 251 -8.09 -13.90 8.39
C SER A 251 -7.44 -13.88 7.01
N GLU A 252 -7.97 -14.64 6.05
CA GLU A 252 -7.46 -14.65 4.67
C GLU A 252 -7.98 -13.46 3.87
N ASP A 253 -9.24 -13.02 4.08
CA ASP A 253 -9.77 -11.77 3.50
C ASP A 253 -8.93 -10.56 3.96
N TYR A 254 -8.56 -10.48 5.25
CA TYR A 254 -7.63 -9.46 5.73
C TYR A 254 -6.25 -9.54 5.07
N ARG A 255 -5.61 -10.72 5.00
CA ARG A 255 -4.29 -10.85 4.34
C ARG A 255 -4.36 -10.58 2.84
N PHE A 256 -5.47 -10.90 2.18
CA PHE A 256 -5.75 -10.53 0.80
C PHE A 256 -5.89 -9.01 0.61
N ARG A 257 -6.58 -8.31 1.52
CA ARG A 257 -6.67 -6.84 1.52
C ARG A 257 -5.31 -6.19 1.70
N LEU A 258 -4.44 -6.73 2.55
CA LEU A 258 -3.06 -6.25 2.70
C LEU A 258 -2.23 -6.47 1.44
N ALA A 259 -2.36 -7.63 0.78
CA ALA A 259 -1.70 -7.91 -0.51
C ALA A 259 -2.12 -6.90 -1.58
N LYS A 260 -3.44 -6.66 -1.70
CA LYS A 260 -4.00 -5.63 -2.59
C LYS A 260 -3.46 -4.23 -2.26
N ALA A 261 -3.56 -3.80 -1.00
CA ALA A 261 -3.11 -2.47 -0.57
C ALA A 261 -1.59 -2.28 -0.73
N SER A 262 -0.81 -3.36 -0.58
CA SER A 262 0.64 -3.33 -0.81
C SER A 262 0.97 -3.08 -2.29
N LEU A 263 0.25 -3.73 -3.22
CA LEU A 263 0.38 -3.45 -4.66
C LEU A 263 0.01 -1.99 -4.99
N GLU A 264 -1.14 -1.51 -4.48
CA GLU A 264 -1.61 -0.13 -4.68
C GLU A 264 -0.70 0.93 -4.05
N SER A 265 0.03 0.56 -2.99
CA SER A 265 1.01 1.42 -2.32
C SER A 265 2.34 1.48 -3.08
N THR A 266 2.94 0.31 -3.37
CA THR A 266 4.25 0.17 -4.01
C THR A 266 4.26 0.62 -5.47
N LEU A 267 3.20 0.32 -6.23
CA LEU A 267 3.17 0.53 -7.69
C LEU A 267 2.49 1.85 -8.11
N HIS A 268 2.28 2.80 -7.19
CA HIS A 268 1.67 4.10 -7.51
C HIS A 268 2.48 4.96 -8.50
N TYR A 269 3.73 4.61 -8.77
CA TYR A 269 4.53 5.30 -9.77
C TYR A 269 5.54 4.32 -10.38
N VAL A 270 5.32 3.91 -11.63
CA VAL A 270 6.19 2.95 -12.32
C VAL A 270 6.97 3.64 -13.44
N ASP A 271 8.28 3.67 -13.27
CA ASP A 271 9.22 4.41 -14.10
C ASP A 271 10.50 3.57 -14.28
N SER A 272 11.24 3.87 -15.34
CA SER A 272 12.57 3.35 -15.69
C SER A 272 13.51 3.21 -14.48
N ARG A 273 13.43 4.13 -13.51
CA ARG A 273 14.20 4.11 -12.24
C ARG A 273 13.97 2.89 -11.35
N MET A 274 12.90 2.13 -11.54
CA MET A 274 12.64 0.86 -10.83
C MET A 274 13.37 -0.32 -11.47
N PHE A 275 13.87 -0.18 -12.70
CA PHE A 275 14.50 -1.24 -13.47
C PHE A 275 16.01 -1.01 -13.51
N CYS A 276 16.79 -2.02 -13.11
CA CYS A 276 18.24 -1.97 -13.24
C CYS A 276 18.68 -2.03 -14.73
N ILE A 277 19.90 -1.61 -15.02
CA ILE A 277 20.49 -1.50 -16.38
C ILE A 277 20.36 -2.79 -17.21
N ASP A 278 20.41 -3.96 -16.54
CA ASP A 278 20.29 -5.29 -17.14
C ASP A 278 18.84 -5.83 -17.23
N GLY A 279 17.82 -5.05 -16.84
CA GLY A 279 16.40 -5.43 -16.78
C GLY A 279 16.01 -6.45 -15.69
N LYS A 280 16.99 -7.17 -15.13
CA LYS A 280 16.79 -8.34 -14.25
C LYS A 280 16.51 -8.03 -12.79
N LEU A 281 16.80 -6.83 -12.30
CA LEU A 281 16.62 -6.45 -10.90
C LEU A 281 15.62 -5.30 -10.79
N LEU A 282 14.61 -5.49 -9.95
CA LEU A 282 13.47 -4.59 -9.76
C LEU A 282 13.52 -3.94 -8.39
N HIS A 283 13.73 -2.63 -8.32
CA HIS A 283 13.74 -1.86 -7.09
C HIS A 283 12.32 -1.36 -6.77
N LEU A 284 11.67 -1.99 -5.79
CA LEU A 284 10.29 -1.69 -5.38
C LEU A 284 10.27 -0.96 -4.04
N PRO A 285 9.59 0.21 -3.90
CA PRO A 285 9.45 0.87 -2.61
C PRO A 285 8.52 0.08 -1.69
N GLY A 286 8.92 -0.05 -0.43
CA GLY A 286 8.13 -0.77 0.57
C GLY A 286 6.77 -0.12 0.85
N PRO A 287 5.68 -0.88 0.93
CA PRO A 287 4.34 -0.31 1.02
C PRO A 287 4.12 0.40 2.37
N ILE A 288 3.40 1.51 2.33
CA ILE A 288 3.04 2.35 3.48
C ILE A 288 1.55 2.16 3.76
N LEU A 289 1.23 1.39 4.80
CA LEU A 289 -0.16 1.05 5.16
C LEU A 289 -0.58 1.73 6.46
N LEU A 290 -1.75 2.36 6.44
CA LEU A 290 -2.35 3.06 7.57
C LEU A 290 -3.64 2.34 7.96
N LEU A 291 -3.73 1.78 9.16
CA LEU A 291 -4.85 0.95 9.60
C LEU A 291 -5.62 1.70 10.69
N ASP A 292 -6.91 2.03 10.48
CA ASP A 292 -7.71 2.77 11.46
C ASP A 292 -8.80 1.86 12.07
N GLU A 293 -8.61 1.46 13.34
CA GLU A 293 -9.45 0.51 14.09
C GLU A 293 -9.65 -0.86 13.38
N TRP A 294 -8.74 -1.20 12.47
CA TRP A 294 -8.94 -2.20 11.41
C TRP A 294 -9.10 -3.64 11.92
N LEU A 295 -8.53 -3.99 13.08
CA LEU A 295 -8.72 -5.28 13.76
C LEU A 295 -9.59 -5.17 15.03
N ASP A 296 -10.01 -3.99 15.43
CA ASP A 296 -10.65 -3.75 16.73
C ASP A 296 -12.02 -4.45 16.88
N LYS A 297 -12.66 -4.78 15.75
CA LYS A 297 -13.93 -5.51 15.68
C LYS A 297 -13.77 -7.04 15.69
N GLU A 298 -12.54 -7.54 15.70
CA GLU A 298 -12.23 -8.97 15.53
C GLU A 298 -11.99 -9.74 16.82
N THR A 299 -11.85 -11.06 16.66
CA THR A 299 -11.36 -11.97 17.70
C THR A 299 -9.83 -12.11 17.63
N SER A 300 -9.21 -12.40 18.76
CA SER A 300 -7.76 -12.68 18.86
C SER A 300 -7.31 -13.85 17.96
N GLN A 301 -8.21 -14.79 17.61
CA GLN A 301 -7.94 -15.89 16.67
C GLN A 301 -7.86 -15.46 15.20
N VAL A 302 -8.47 -14.32 14.84
CA VAL A 302 -8.31 -13.69 13.52
C VAL A 302 -7.07 -12.79 13.55
N ALA A 303 -6.92 -11.94 14.57
CA ALA A 303 -5.78 -11.03 14.70
C ALA A 303 -4.42 -11.77 14.68
N SER A 304 -4.27 -12.85 15.47
CA SER A 304 -3.06 -13.69 15.48
C SER A 304 -2.72 -14.36 14.14
N LYS A 305 -3.65 -14.41 13.18
CA LYS A 305 -3.45 -14.90 11.80
C LYS A 305 -3.28 -13.77 10.78
N VAL A 306 -3.31 -12.51 11.20
CA VAL A 306 -3.18 -11.32 10.34
C VAL A 306 -1.95 -10.51 10.73
N VAL A 307 -1.71 -10.30 12.03
CA VAL A 307 -0.55 -9.56 12.56
C VAL A 307 0.78 -10.08 12.01
N PRO A 308 1.05 -11.40 11.89
CA PRO A 308 2.29 -11.88 11.25
C PRO A 308 2.52 -11.34 9.83
N ALA A 309 1.47 -11.08 9.06
CA ALA A 309 1.61 -10.49 7.73
C ALA A 309 1.91 -8.98 7.76
N LEU A 310 1.46 -8.26 8.80
CA LEU A 310 1.88 -6.89 9.07
C LEU A 310 3.39 -6.83 9.40
N HIS A 311 3.89 -7.81 10.16
CA HIS A 311 5.32 -7.96 10.38
C HIS A 311 6.07 -8.36 9.10
N ASN A 312 5.53 -9.23 8.25
CA ASN A 312 6.16 -9.57 6.97
C ASN A 312 6.29 -8.34 6.03
N ILE A 313 5.32 -7.42 6.01
CA ILE A 313 5.47 -6.13 5.31
C ILE A 313 6.67 -5.33 5.86
N VAL A 314 6.80 -5.26 7.18
CA VAL A 314 7.85 -4.48 7.85
C VAL A 314 9.24 -5.17 7.77
N HIS A 315 9.33 -6.49 7.67
CA HIS A 315 10.61 -7.20 7.63
C HIS A 315 11.06 -7.65 6.23
N ASN A 316 10.13 -8.04 5.35
CA ASN A 316 10.46 -8.58 4.03
C ASN A 316 10.39 -7.50 2.93
N PHE A 317 9.43 -6.58 3.03
CA PHE A 317 9.10 -5.64 1.95
C PHE A 317 9.67 -4.23 2.14
N GLY A 318 10.43 -3.94 3.19
CA GLY A 318 10.95 -2.58 3.42
C GLY A 318 9.89 -1.53 3.78
N GLY A 319 8.61 -1.93 3.95
CA GLY A 319 7.46 -1.04 4.15
C GLY A 319 7.25 -0.52 5.58
N ILE A 320 6.22 0.31 5.76
CA ILE A 320 5.80 0.91 7.03
C ILE A 320 4.33 0.55 7.29
N VAL A 321 4.02 0.16 8.54
CA VAL A 321 2.65 -0.10 8.98
C VAL A 321 2.37 0.70 10.25
N LEU A 322 1.38 1.60 10.17
CA LEU A 322 0.86 2.43 11.26
C LEU A 322 -0.56 1.99 11.58
N SER A 323 -0.80 1.46 12.77
CA SER A 323 -2.10 0.93 13.19
C SER A 323 -2.67 1.73 14.36
N ALA A 324 -3.69 2.55 14.10
CA ALA A 324 -4.51 3.13 15.15
C ALA A 324 -5.46 2.07 15.73
N THR A 325 -5.42 1.87 17.04
CA THR A 325 -6.24 0.86 17.70
C THR A 325 -6.63 1.28 19.12
N HIS A 326 -7.78 0.77 19.57
CA HIS A 326 -8.26 0.75 20.94
C HIS A 326 -8.00 -0.58 21.64
N LYS A 327 -7.46 -1.58 20.93
CA LYS A 327 -7.17 -2.95 21.41
C LYS A 327 -5.73 -3.38 21.12
N PRO A 328 -4.72 -2.74 21.73
CA PRO A 328 -3.31 -3.09 21.50
C PRO A 328 -3.00 -4.57 21.82
N GLU A 329 -3.73 -5.20 22.75
CA GLU A 329 -3.58 -6.60 23.14
C GLU A 329 -3.75 -7.61 21.98
N LEU A 330 -4.43 -7.22 20.89
CA LEU A 330 -4.54 -8.03 19.67
C LEU A 330 -3.22 -8.20 18.91
N TYR A 331 -2.21 -7.38 19.22
CA TYR A 331 -0.92 -7.31 18.55
C TYR A 331 0.24 -7.81 19.43
N GLU A 332 0.12 -7.74 20.76
CA GLU A 332 1.23 -7.97 21.72
C GLU A 332 1.83 -9.39 21.69
N HIS A 333 1.19 -10.35 21.02
CA HIS A 333 1.73 -11.68 20.77
C HIS A 333 2.85 -11.71 19.71
N THR A 334 3.26 -10.58 19.15
CA THR A 334 4.24 -10.51 18.05
C THR A 334 5.15 -9.29 18.22
N THR A 335 6.46 -9.53 18.38
CA THR A 335 7.49 -8.48 18.54
C THR A 335 8.45 -8.48 17.34
N PRO A 336 9.05 -7.35 16.94
CA PRO A 336 9.08 -6.05 17.62
C PRO A 336 7.92 -5.11 17.25
N LEU A 337 7.43 -4.36 18.25
CA LEU A 337 6.38 -3.35 18.14
C LEU A 337 6.89 -2.02 18.69
N SER A 338 6.52 -0.90 18.07
CA SER A 338 6.56 0.42 18.70
C SER A 338 5.15 0.85 19.09
N LYS A 339 4.95 1.51 20.23
CA LYS A 339 3.66 2.11 20.62
C LYS A 339 3.83 3.61 20.82
N ILE A 340 3.09 4.41 20.06
CA ILE A 340 3.03 5.87 20.21
C ILE A 340 1.73 6.20 20.94
N MET A 341 1.84 6.70 22.17
CA MET A 341 0.68 7.13 22.95
C MET A 341 0.32 8.57 22.60
N LEU A 342 -0.82 8.74 21.90
CA LEU A 342 -1.41 10.05 21.62
C LEU A 342 -2.39 10.45 22.72
N SER A 343 -2.30 11.70 23.18
CA SER A 343 -3.25 12.33 24.08
C SER A 343 -3.50 13.78 23.67
N SER A 344 -4.78 14.16 23.53
CA SER A 344 -5.21 15.53 23.22
C SER A 344 -4.50 16.20 22.03
N GLY A 345 -4.22 15.42 20.97
CA GLY A 345 -3.53 15.88 19.76
C GLY A 345 -2.01 15.92 19.85
N LYS A 346 -1.41 15.41 20.92
CA LYS A 346 0.05 15.38 21.14
C LYS A 346 0.55 13.95 21.34
N ILE A 347 1.81 13.71 21.01
CA ILE A 347 2.55 12.55 21.52
C ILE A 347 2.78 12.78 23.02
N LEU A 348 2.35 11.83 23.85
CA LEU A 348 2.52 11.84 25.30
C LEU A 348 3.65 10.91 25.74
N ASN A 349 3.86 9.80 25.03
CA ASN A 349 4.97 8.88 25.24
C ASN A 349 5.24 8.06 23.96
N MET A 350 6.44 7.51 23.84
CA MET A 350 6.75 6.41 22.92
C MET A 350 7.37 5.25 23.69
N ASP A 351 6.83 4.06 23.49
CA ASP A 351 7.38 2.78 23.94
C ASP A 351 8.00 2.11 22.71
N LEU A 352 9.32 2.11 22.61
CA LEU A 352 10.07 1.68 21.43
C LEU A 352 10.78 0.35 21.71
N PRO A 353 10.84 -0.58 20.74
CA PRO A 353 11.40 -1.90 20.96
C PRO A 353 12.92 -1.81 21.13
N ASN A 354 13.42 -2.39 22.24
CA ASN A 354 14.84 -2.52 22.50
C ASN A 354 15.47 -3.52 21.52
N TYR A 355 16.14 -3.03 20.48
CA TYR A 355 17.08 -3.84 19.71
C TYR A 355 18.37 -3.99 20.53
N GLN A 356 18.64 -5.21 20.98
CA GLN A 356 19.91 -5.64 21.58
C GLN A 356 20.80 -6.29 20.51
#